data_AF-A0A3D3P191-F1
#
_entry.id   AF-A0A3D3P191-F1
#
_cell.length_a   1.000
_cell.length_b   1.000
_cell.length_c   1.000
_cell.angle_alpha   90.00
_cell.angle_beta   90.00
_cell.angle_gamma   90.00
#
_symmetry.space_group_name_H-M   'P 1'
#
loop_
_entity.id
_entity.type
_entity.pdbx_description
1 polymer ?
#
loop_
_entity_poly.entity_id
_entity_poly.type
_entity_poly.pdbx_seq_one_letter_code
_entity_poly.pdbx_strand_id
1 'polypeptide(L)'
;MKFGKPIPDWPRAMESFRSSFVWSFSLYFLLSRSPNRGGSIMRTYFSILPLLYFFLLTSCSDEKTKKEKDVEKDYFSNTQTTDDVNDFKNEMATGETDFLRSLSNHQIAWQKWNHKILEKARNTQRPIFALLCSPLGSASRTVVDELNENRALREIISSQAVCTVIDSSVNPEIANLGYRLSNEEKRSAAFPMIIWFSHEGSPIASDPVGNISGSKLKVIVSNLANVIEDLWKKSSRYTVENSRSENEKRQLRIEPNIEELKQPITRNELFQKEARQLSSLYSFGDKNLDFIGGLIPSSSIELLAIGSHSASLPGDVREKSREAAKIMTRELTSGALKDHLTGSYFYARRTDDWTLPFFSKDL
;
A
#
# COMPACT_ATOMS: atom_id res chain seq x y z
N MET A 1 1.03 -42.08 -16.27
CA MET A 1 0.42 -40.75 -16.02
C MET A 1 1.38 -39.69 -16.54
N LYS A 2 1.02 -39.03 -17.65
CA LYS A 2 1.79 -37.91 -18.22
C LYS A 2 1.39 -36.64 -17.47
N PHE A 3 2.33 -36.00 -16.77
CA PHE A 3 2.10 -34.67 -16.20
C PHE A 3 2.15 -33.63 -17.32
N GLY A 4 1.15 -32.75 -17.30
CA GLY A 4 0.90 -31.71 -18.29
C GLY A 4 1.98 -30.63 -18.31
N LYS A 5 2.04 -29.96 -19.46
CA LYS A 5 2.98 -28.89 -19.83
C LYS A 5 2.99 -27.73 -18.80
N PRO A 6 4.14 -27.04 -18.64
CA PRO A 6 4.21 -25.82 -17.85
C PRO A 6 3.38 -24.70 -18.51
N ILE A 7 2.71 -23.93 -17.65
CA ILE A 7 1.91 -22.73 -17.95
C ILE A 7 2.85 -21.61 -18.46
N PRO A 8 2.40 -20.72 -19.38
CA PRO A 8 3.30 -19.82 -20.11
C PRO A 8 3.75 -18.63 -19.27
N ASP A 9 5.05 -18.33 -19.34
CA ASP A 9 5.62 -16.99 -19.16
C ASP A 9 4.87 -15.97 -20.04
N TRP A 10 4.64 -14.74 -19.52
CA TRP A 10 4.68 -13.41 -20.21
C TRP A 10 3.65 -12.41 -19.63
N PRO A 11 3.87 -11.06 -19.75
CA PRO A 11 5.04 -10.29 -20.24
C PRO A 11 5.94 -9.73 -19.12
N ARG A 12 7.26 -9.57 -19.17
CA ARG A 12 8.30 -9.42 -20.24
C ARG A 12 8.06 -8.34 -21.31
N ALA A 13 7.22 -7.35 -21.06
CA ALA A 13 7.27 -6.10 -21.85
C ALA A 13 8.25 -5.09 -21.20
N MET A 14 9.52 -5.45 -21.02
CA MET A 14 10.57 -4.56 -20.49
C MET A 14 11.96 -4.91 -21.06
N GLU A 15 12.03 -5.12 -22.38
CA GLU A 15 13.30 -5.06 -23.10
C GLU A 15 13.24 -3.92 -24.11
N SER A 16 13.46 -2.69 -23.66
CA SER A 16 13.86 -1.63 -24.58
C SER A 16 14.70 -0.55 -23.88
N PHE A 17 15.96 -0.50 -24.31
CA PHE A 17 16.93 0.60 -24.17
C PHE A 17 17.62 0.83 -22.82
N ARG A 18 18.73 0.11 -22.69
CA ARG A 18 19.94 0.58 -22.00
C ARG A 18 20.46 1.86 -22.66
N SER A 19 20.62 2.95 -21.90
CA SER A 19 21.90 3.67 -21.73
C SER A 19 21.76 5.01 -21.00
N SER A 20 22.70 5.25 -20.08
CA SER A 20 23.32 6.55 -19.72
C SER A 20 22.63 7.51 -18.73
N PHE A 21 23.00 7.33 -17.45
CA PHE A 21 23.71 8.29 -16.58
C PHE A 21 23.36 9.80 -16.60
N VAL A 22 22.96 10.34 -15.43
CA VAL A 22 23.52 11.50 -14.67
C VAL A 22 22.43 12.33 -13.93
N TRP A 23 22.48 12.24 -12.58
CA TRP A 23 22.13 13.19 -11.48
C TRP A 23 20.75 13.90 -11.48
N SER A 24 20.09 14.25 -10.36
CA SER A 24 20.17 14.07 -8.90
C SER A 24 19.03 14.93 -8.32
N PHE A 25 18.36 14.49 -7.23
CA PHE A 25 18.30 15.19 -5.93
C PHE A 25 17.20 14.60 -5.05
N SER A 26 17.61 13.91 -3.98
CA SER A 26 16.74 13.57 -2.85
C SER A 26 16.93 14.62 -1.76
N LEU A 27 15.88 15.40 -1.51
CA LEU A 27 15.80 16.29 -0.36
C LEU A 27 14.98 15.56 0.70
N TYR A 28 15.60 15.17 1.81
CA TYR A 28 15.06 15.12 3.19
C TYR A 28 16.00 14.29 4.07
N PHE A 29 17.07 14.94 4.52
CA PHE A 29 17.84 14.54 5.69
C PHE A 29 18.08 15.80 6.51
N LEU A 30 17.36 15.95 7.61
CA LEU A 30 17.79 16.60 8.85
C LEU A 30 16.64 16.50 9.87
N LEU A 31 17.01 16.18 11.11
CA LEU A 31 16.19 15.93 12.30
C LEU A 31 15.76 14.46 12.53
N SER A 32 16.70 13.64 12.99
CA SER A 32 16.51 12.87 14.24
C SER A 32 17.76 12.09 14.66
N ARG A 33 18.03 12.11 15.98
CA ARG A 33 19.13 11.54 16.82
C ARG A 33 20.16 12.61 17.24
N SER A 34 20.47 12.82 18.53
CA SER A 34 20.33 12.05 19.79
C SER A 34 20.62 12.99 21.01
N PRO A 35 20.80 12.54 22.27
CA PRO A 35 19.83 12.08 23.29
C PRO A 35 19.79 12.97 24.57
N ASN A 36 18.84 12.63 25.45
CA ASN A 36 18.58 13.12 26.82
C ASN A 36 19.77 13.64 27.67
N ARG A 37 19.58 14.81 28.31
CA ARG A 37 19.93 15.09 29.72
C ARG A 37 18.86 15.98 30.36
N GLY A 38 18.51 15.67 31.61
CA GLY A 38 17.34 16.20 32.32
C GLY A 38 17.48 17.62 32.88
N GLY A 39 16.35 18.15 33.33
CA GLY A 39 16.22 19.41 34.06
C GLY A 39 14.82 19.99 33.90
N SER A 40 14.03 19.95 34.98
CA SER A 40 12.74 20.65 35.11
C SER A 40 12.96 22.17 35.08
N ILE A 41 12.06 22.95 34.45
CA ILE A 41 11.41 24.18 34.98
C ILE A 41 10.75 25.00 33.85
N MET A 42 9.52 25.42 34.14
CA MET A 42 8.71 26.54 33.60
C MET A 42 8.17 26.54 32.16
N ARG A 43 6.82 26.56 32.12
CA ARG A 43 6.01 27.21 31.09
C ARG A 43 6.38 28.69 30.94
N THR A 44 6.61 29.13 29.71
CA THR A 44 6.40 30.52 29.32
C THR A 44 5.93 30.59 27.87
N TYR A 45 4.80 31.24 27.67
CA TYR A 45 4.23 31.59 26.38
C TYR A 45 5.10 32.63 25.67
N PHE A 46 5.36 32.45 24.38
CA PHE A 46 5.56 33.57 23.45
C PHE A 46 4.94 33.23 22.09
N SER A 47 3.91 33.99 21.76
CA SER A 47 3.29 34.06 20.44
C SER A 47 4.04 35.06 19.55
N ILE A 48 3.78 34.95 18.23
CA ILE A 48 3.82 36.00 17.16
C ILE A 48 4.86 35.76 16.03
N LEU A 49 4.34 35.13 14.95
CA LEU A 49 4.40 35.48 13.50
C LEU A 49 5.71 35.41 12.66
N PRO A 50 5.62 35.37 11.31
CA PRO A 50 6.32 34.40 10.46
C PRO A 50 7.43 35.03 9.60
N LEU A 51 8.42 34.21 9.20
CA LEU A 51 9.46 34.60 8.26
C LEU A 51 9.09 34.18 6.83
N LEU A 52 8.44 35.11 6.13
CA LEU A 52 8.57 35.33 4.70
C LEU A 52 10.04 35.64 4.39
N TYR A 53 10.65 34.95 3.43
CA TYR A 53 11.87 35.43 2.78
C TYR A 53 11.63 35.60 1.28
N PHE A 54 11.55 36.88 0.91
CA PHE A 54 11.68 37.40 -0.44
C PHE A 54 13.07 37.06 -1.00
N PHE A 55 13.13 36.55 -2.23
CA PHE A 55 14.30 36.76 -3.08
C PHE A 55 13.93 37.75 -4.18
N LEU A 56 14.53 38.93 -4.08
CA LEU A 56 14.53 40.01 -5.06
C LEU A 56 15.39 39.59 -6.26
N LEU A 57 14.82 39.56 -7.46
CA LEU A 57 15.57 39.61 -8.71
C LEU A 57 15.69 41.07 -9.14
N THR A 58 16.93 41.54 -9.25
CA THR A 58 17.29 42.85 -9.77
C THR A 58 17.03 42.92 -11.27
N SER A 59 16.23 43.91 -11.64
CA SER A 59 15.89 44.34 -12.99
C SER A 59 17.08 45.07 -13.64
N CYS A 60 17.43 44.67 -14.87
CA CYS A 60 17.98 45.57 -15.87
C CYS A 60 17.25 45.26 -17.19
N SER A 61 16.51 46.28 -17.62
CA SER A 61 15.66 46.34 -18.80
C SER A 61 16.51 46.39 -20.07
N ASP A 62 16.18 45.52 -21.04
CA ASP A 62 16.20 45.90 -22.44
C ASP A 62 15.02 45.21 -23.15
N GLU A 63 14.15 46.03 -23.75
CA GLU A 63 12.93 45.62 -24.43
C GLU A 63 13.25 44.77 -25.66
N LYS A 64 12.74 43.53 -25.68
CA LYS A 64 12.20 42.89 -26.89
C LYS A 64 11.09 41.90 -26.52
N THR A 65 9.94 42.18 -27.09
CA THR A 65 8.66 41.46 -27.01
C THR A 65 8.76 40.02 -27.53
N LYS A 66 7.97 39.13 -26.91
CA LYS A 66 7.68 37.70 -27.23
C LYS A 66 8.74 36.63 -26.88
N LYS A 67 8.41 35.82 -25.86
CA LYS A 67 8.42 34.35 -25.90
C LYS A 67 7.53 33.77 -24.79
N GLU A 68 6.29 33.42 -25.13
CA GLU A 68 5.57 32.32 -24.46
C GLU A 68 6.41 31.05 -24.59
N LYS A 69 6.64 30.35 -23.48
CA LYS A 69 7.06 28.94 -23.49
C LYS A 69 6.55 28.27 -22.21
N ASP A 70 5.24 28.11 -22.13
CA ASP A 70 4.58 27.18 -21.22
C ASP A 70 4.28 25.92 -22.05
N VAL A 71 5.24 25.01 -22.17
CA VAL A 71 5.08 23.79 -22.96
C VAL A 71 5.74 22.61 -22.26
N GLU A 72 4.92 21.85 -21.53
CA GLU A 72 4.73 20.42 -21.83
C GLU A 72 3.46 19.87 -21.17
N LYS A 73 2.34 19.83 -21.89
CA LYS A 73 1.28 18.80 -21.70
C LYS A 73 1.49 17.77 -22.78
N ASP A 74 1.47 16.48 -22.48
CA ASP A 74 1.22 15.51 -23.54
C ASP A 74 0.42 14.30 -23.07
N TYR A 75 -0.88 14.38 -23.31
CA TYR A 75 -1.85 13.30 -23.17
C TYR A 75 -1.77 12.32 -24.36
N PHE A 76 -0.54 11.97 -24.72
CA PHE A 76 -0.12 10.91 -25.66
C PHE A 76 -0.26 11.29 -27.16
N SER A 77 0.58 12.24 -27.57
CA SER A 77 0.48 13.18 -28.70
C SER A 77 0.01 12.65 -30.06
N ASN A 78 -0.92 13.44 -30.65
CA ASN A 78 -1.72 13.26 -31.88
C ASN A 78 -2.84 12.22 -31.85
N THR A 79 -3.10 11.59 -30.70
CA THR A 79 -4.26 10.71 -30.52
C THR A 79 -5.45 11.53 -30.03
N GLN A 80 -6.58 11.52 -30.74
CA GLN A 80 -7.85 12.04 -30.20
C GLN A 80 -8.39 11.06 -29.15
N THR A 81 -8.99 11.59 -28.08
CA THR A 81 -9.77 10.77 -27.14
C THR A 81 -10.86 10.05 -27.91
N THR A 82 -10.86 8.71 -27.87
CA THR A 82 -11.88 7.90 -28.54
C THR A 82 -13.10 7.68 -27.67
N ASP A 83 -12.94 7.83 -26.35
CA ASP A 83 -13.95 7.52 -25.34
C ASP A 83 -14.02 8.64 -24.29
N ASP A 84 -15.20 8.90 -23.72
CA ASP A 84 -15.39 9.71 -22.51
C ASP A 84 -15.54 8.79 -21.29
N VAL A 85 -14.92 9.15 -20.16
CA VAL A 85 -15.06 8.41 -18.90
C VAL A 85 -16.53 8.35 -18.45
N ASN A 86 -17.32 9.36 -18.78
CA ASN A 86 -18.75 9.42 -18.45
C ASN A 86 -19.60 8.38 -19.20
N ASP A 87 -19.09 7.81 -20.29
CA ASP A 87 -19.81 6.81 -21.09
C ASP A 87 -19.65 5.39 -20.54
N PHE A 88 -18.73 5.18 -19.58
CA PHE A 88 -18.50 3.87 -19.01
C PHE A 88 -19.68 3.38 -18.18
N LYS A 89 -20.06 2.12 -18.41
CA LYS A 89 -20.99 1.39 -17.56
C LYS A 89 -20.23 0.72 -16.42
N ASN A 90 -20.87 0.61 -15.27
CA ASN A 90 -20.35 -0.15 -14.15
C ASN A 90 -20.26 -1.65 -14.51
N GLU A 91 -19.09 -2.24 -14.35
CA GLU A 91 -18.80 -3.65 -14.72
C GLU A 91 -18.92 -4.62 -13.54
N MET A 92 -19.17 -4.10 -12.33
CA MET A 92 -19.12 -4.87 -11.08
C MET A 92 -20.20 -5.94 -10.98
N ALA A 93 -21.29 -5.86 -11.74
CA ALA A 93 -22.31 -6.93 -11.80
C ALA A 93 -21.73 -8.31 -12.15
N THR A 94 -20.60 -8.35 -12.87
CA THR A 94 -19.89 -9.58 -13.22
C THR A 94 -18.60 -9.78 -12.42
N GLY A 95 -18.40 -9.05 -11.32
CA GLY A 95 -17.23 -9.14 -10.46
C GLY A 95 -16.99 -10.54 -9.90
N GLU A 96 -15.75 -10.85 -9.59
CA GLU A 96 -15.28 -12.19 -9.23
C GLU A 96 -15.78 -12.60 -7.83
N THR A 97 -15.86 -11.65 -6.89
CA THR A 97 -16.33 -11.86 -5.51
C THR A 97 -17.69 -11.23 -5.25
N ASP A 98 -18.39 -11.69 -4.20
CA ASP A 98 -19.64 -11.08 -3.75
C ASP A 98 -19.43 -9.63 -3.30
N PHE A 99 -18.26 -9.32 -2.74
CA PHE A 99 -17.89 -7.95 -2.42
C PHE A 99 -17.91 -7.06 -3.67
N LEU A 100 -17.24 -7.46 -4.76
CA LEU A 100 -17.27 -6.69 -6.00
C LEU A 100 -18.68 -6.63 -6.59
N ARG A 101 -19.40 -7.76 -6.64
CA ARG A 101 -20.79 -7.79 -7.17
C ARG A 101 -21.74 -6.88 -6.41
N SER A 102 -21.55 -6.69 -5.10
CA SER A 102 -22.38 -5.78 -4.32
C SER A 102 -22.29 -4.32 -4.76
N LEU A 103 -21.24 -3.95 -5.52
CA LEU A 103 -21.01 -2.59 -6.02
C LEU A 103 -21.68 -2.33 -7.38
N SER A 104 -22.46 -3.27 -7.92
CA SER A 104 -23.06 -3.17 -9.26
C SER A 104 -24.00 -1.97 -9.43
N ASN A 105 -24.61 -1.53 -8.33
CA ASN A 105 -25.59 -0.45 -8.32
C ASN A 105 -24.96 0.91 -7.96
N HIS A 106 -23.64 0.97 -7.78
CA HIS A 106 -22.95 2.22 -7.52
C HIS A 106 -23.03 3.12 -8.76
N GLN A 107 -23.17 4.42 -8.51
CA GLN A 107 -23.20 5.46 -9.55
C GLN A 107 -21.80 5.72 -10.12
N ILE A 108 -20.74 5.42 -9.36
CA ILE A 108 -19.39 5.36 -9.89
C ILE A 108 -19.33 4.19 -10.89
N ALA A 109 -18.91 4.47 -12.12
CA ALA A 109 -18.71 3.46 -13.14
C ALA A 109 -17.45 2.64 -12.83
N TRP A 110 -17.53 1.73 -11.86
CA TRP A 110 -16.43 0.87 -11.49
C TRP A 110 -16.09 -0.11 -12.61
N GLN A 111 -14.84 -0.05 -13.08
CA GLN A 111 -14.29 -0.93 -14.10
C GLN A 111 -13.56 -2.09 -13.44
N LYS A 112 -13.53 -3.25 -14.10
CA LYS A 112 -12.77 -4.41 -13.61
C LYS A 112 -11.26 -4.16 -13.66
N TRP A 113 -10.54 -4.71 -12.67
CA TRP A 113 -9.09 -4.75 -12.69
C TRP A 113 -8.60 -5.85 -13.63
N ASN A 114 -8.32 -5.49 -14.89
CA ASN A 114 -7.73 -6.35 -15.91
C ASN A 114 -7.02 -5.50 -16.96
N HIS A 115 -6.35 -6.12 -17.95
CA HIS A 115 -5.63 -5.40 -19.00
C HIS A 115 -6.44 -4.31 -19.72
N LYS A 116 -7.77 -4.48 -19.86
CA LYS A 116 -8.63 -3.51 -20.56
C LYS A 116 -8.76 -2.19 -19.82
N ILE A 117 -8.54 -2.14 -18.51
CA ILE A 117 -8.58 -0.87 -17.78
C ILE A 117 -7.45 0.07 -18.22
N LEU A 118 -6.29 -0.50 -18.60
CA LEU A 118 -5.15 0.27 -19.11
C LEU A 118 -5.49 0.86 -20.48
N GLU A 119 -6.18 0.09 -21.33
CA GLU A 119 -6.69 0.57 -22.62
C GLU A 119 -7.73 1.68 -22.43
N LYS A 120 -8.70 1.50 -21.53
CA LYS A 120 -9.69 2.54 -21.18
C LYS A 120 -9.02 3.82 -20.69
N ALA A 121 -8.03 3.71 -19.82
CA ALA A 121 -7.26 4.84 -19.30
C ALA A 121 -6.47 5.54 -20.40
N ARG A 122 -5.87 4.78 -21.32
CA ARG A 122 -5.16 5.30 -22.49
C ARG A 122 -6.09 6.04 -23.44
N ASN A 123 -7.22 5.43 -23.80
CA ASN A 123 -8.20 5.98 -24.74
C ASN A 123 -8.87 7.26 -24.24
N THR A 124 -9.17 7.30 -22.94
CA THR A 124 -9.72 8.48 -22.26
C THR A 124 -8.66 9.52 -21.87
N GLN A 125 -7.37 9.16 -22.03
CA GLN A 125 -6.23 9.97 -21.60
C GLN A 125 -6.27 10.36 -20.12
N ARG A 126 -6.86 9.49 -19.28
CA ARG A 126 -7.02 9.71 -17.84
C ARG A 126 -6.16 8.74 -17.01
N PRO A 127 -5.76 9.13 -15.80
CA PRO A 127 -5.22 8.20 -14.83
C PRO A 127 -6.29 7.20 -14.38
N ILE A 128 -5.88 6.19 -13.63
CA ILE A 128 -6.77 5.21 -13.01
C ILE A 128 -6.85 5.53 -11.52
N PHE A 129 -8.06 5.70 -11.01
CA PHE A 129 -8.33 5.74 -9.58
C PHE A 129 -8.67 4.32 -9.12
N ALA A 130 -7.84 3.72 -8.29
CA ALA A 130 -8.05 2.39 -7.74
C ALA A 130 -8.27 2.44 -6.23
N LEU A 131 -9.34 1.80 -5.78
CA LEU A 131 -9.56 1.50 -4.38
C LEU A 131 -9.18 0.05 -4.12
N LEU A 132 -8.02 -0.17 -3.50
CA LEU A 132 -7.56 -1.49 -3.09
C LEU A 132 -8.22 -1.88 -1.77
N CYS A 133 -9.12 -2.85 -1.83
CA CYS A 133 -9.99 -3.26 -0.74
C CYS A 133 -9.62 -4.65 -0.24
N SER A 134 -9.76 -4.84 1.08
CA SER A 134 -9.80 -6.17 1.68
C SER A 134 -11.26 -6.52 2.01
N PRO A 135 -11.81 -7.64 1.48
CA PRO A 135 -13.18 -8.05 1.80
C PRO A 135 -13.33 -8.52 3.25
N LEU A 136 -12.21 -8.81 3.92
CA LEU A 136 -12.15 -9.31 5.30
C LEU A 136 -12.52 -8.25 6.34
N GLY A 137 -12.55 -6.97 5.99
CA GLY A 137 -12.81 -5.87 6.93
C GLY A 137 -13.99 -5.01 6.51
N SER A 138 -14.75 -4.49 7.49
CA SER A 138 -15.86 -3.56 7.22
C SER A 138 -15.41 -2.23 6.62
N ALA A 139 -14.17 -1.83 6.87
CA ALA A 139 -13.58 -0.57 6.40
C ALA A 139 -13.72 -0.39 4.89
N SER A 140 -13.47 -1.45 4.12
CA SER A 140 -13.54 -1.42 2.66
C SER A 140 -14.94 -1.08 2.16
N ARG A 141 -15.96 -1.71 2.77
CA ARG A 141 -17.37 -1.44 2.48
C ARG A 141 -17.74 -0.02 2.88
N THR A 142 -17.40 0.40 4.10
CA THR A 142 -17.70 1.75 4.59
C THR A 142 -17.15 2.84 3.67
N VAL A 143 -15.88 2.74 3.25
CA VAL A 143 -15.24 3.76 2.40
C VAL A 143 -15.79 3.71 0.97
N VAL A 144 -15.99 2.52 0.37
CA VAL A 144 -16.51 2.45 -1.01
C VAL A 144 -17.95 2.96 -1.10
N ASP A 145 -18.75 2.70 -0.07
CA ASP A 145 -20.12 3.22 0.05
C ASP A 145 -20.10 4.74 0.24
N GLU A 146 -19.25 5.26 1.14
CA GLU A 146 -19.13 6.70 1.36
C GLU A 146 -18.68 7.47 0.11
N LEU A 147 -17.71 6.92 -0.65
CA LEU A 147 -17.29 7.49 -1.94
C LEU A 147 -18.45 7.53 -2.94
N ASN A 148 -19.29 6.50 -2.95
CA ASN A 148 -20.43 6.41 -3.84
C ASN A 148 -21.60 7.29 -3.40
N GLU A 149 -21.89 7.42 -2.11
CA GLU A 149 -23.01 8.20 -1.59
C GLU A 149 -22.72 9.70 -1.63
N ASN A 150 -21.48 10.09 -1.33
CA ASN A 150 -21.07 11.48 -1.32
C ASN A 150 -20.90 12.02 -2.74
N ARG A 151 -21.90 12.76 -3.21
CA ARG A 151 -21.93 13.36 -4.55
C ARG A 151 -20.66 14.15 -4.89
N ALA A 152 -20.15 14.96 -3.97
CA ALA A 152 -18.97 15.78 -4.24
C ALA A 152 -17.71 14.92 -4.46
N LEU A 153 -17.52 13.87 -3.64
CA LEU A 153 -16.40 12.95 -3.82
C LEU A 153 -16.54 12.14 -5.11
N ARG A 154 -17.74 11.61 -5.36
CA ARG A 154 -18.06 10.88 -6.58
C ARG A 154 -17.78 11.68 -7.84
N GLU A 155 -18.21 12.94 -7.89
CA GLU A 155 -17.99 13.83 -9.04
C GLU A 155 -16.50 14.16 -9.24
N ILE A 156 -15.77 14.42 -8.15
CA ILE A 156 -14.32 14.69 -8.21
C ILE A 156 -13.57 13.50 -8.82
N ILE A 157 -13.82 12.28 -8.34
CA ILE A 157 -13.07 11.11 -8.83
C ILE A 157 -13.51 10.66 -10.22
N SER A 158 -14.82 10.61 -10.48
CA SER A 158 -15.36 10.02 -11.73
C SER A 158 -15.11 10.90 -12.95
N SER A 159 -14.98 12.22 -12.76
CA SER A 159 -14.67 13.14 -13.87
C SER A 159 -13.19 13.18 -14.24
N GLN A 160 -12.32 12.68 -13.36
CA GLN A 160 -10.86 12.82 -13.50
C GLN A 160 -10.17 11.50 -13.85
N ALA A 161 -10.79 10.35 -13.63
CA ALA A 161 -10.13 9.06 -13.69
C ALA A 161 -11.03 7.92 -14.16
N VAL A 162 -10.40 6.88 -14.72
CA VAL A 162 -11.05 5.57 -14.85
C VAL A 162 -11.06 4.91 -13.47
N CYS A 163 -12.25 4.70 -12.89
CA CYS A 163 -12.38 4.20 -11.52
C CYS A 163 -12.41 2.66 -11.47
N THR A 164 -11.74 2.07 -10.48
CA THR A 164 -11.78 0.63 -10.21
C THR A 164 -11.73 0.31 -8.72
N VAL A 165 -12.29 -0.84 -8.35
CA VAL A 165 -12.13 -1.44 -7.02
C VAL A 165 -11.37 -2.74 -7.20
N ILE A 166 -10.29 -2.90 -6.46
CA ILE A 166 -9.41 -4.07 -6.52
C ILE A 166 -9.62 -4.87 -5.25
N ASP A 167 -10.08 -6.11 -5.39
CA ASP A 167 -10.19 -7.05 -4.27
C ASP A 167 -8.84 -7.72 -4.01
N SER A 168 -8.30 -7.54 -2.81
CA SER A 168 -7.00 -8.09 -2.39
C SER A 168 -6.98 -9.62 -2.34
N SER A 169 -8.14 -10.27 -2.17
CA SER A 169 -8.24 -11.74 -2.17
C SER A 169 -8.10 -12.34 -3.56
N VAL A 170 -8.53 -11.58 -4.59
CA VAL A 170 -8.42 -11.98 -6.01
C VAL A 170 -7.07 -11.54 -6.59
N ASN A 171 -6.56 -10.38 -6.17
CA ASN A 171 -5.34 -9.77 -6.69
C ASN A 171 -4.31 -9.55 -5.56
N PRO A 172 -3.78 -10.64 -4.96
CA PRO A 172 -2.83 -10.57 -3.85
C PRO A 172 -1.52 -9.84 -4.21
N GLU A 173 -1.14 -9.82 -5.49
CA GLU A 173 0.00 -9.08 -6.00
C GLU A 173 -0.16 -7.56 -5.84
N ILE A 174 -1.38 -7.04 -6.03
CA ILE A 174 -1.68 -5.63 -5.80
C ILE A 174 -1.75 -5.33 -4.30
N ALA A 175 -2.22 -6.28 -3.48
CA ALA A 175 -2.15 -6.17 -2.03
C ALA A 175 -0.70 -6.03 -1.52
N ASN A 176 0.22 -6.82 -2.07
CA ASN A 176 1.66 -6.73 -1.79
C ASN A 176 2.25 -5.38 -2.26
N LEU A 177 1.83 -4.87 -3.42
CA LEU A 177 2.19 -3.51 -3.86
C LEU A 177 1.72 -2.46 -2.84
N GLY A 178 0.47 -2.53 -2.37
CA GLY A 178 -0.06 -1.61 -1.36
C GLY A 178 0.71 -1.65 -0.04
N TYR A 179 1.13 -2.83 0.41
CA TYR A 179 2.01 -2.98 1.57
C TYR A 179 3.35 -2.25 1.37
N ARG A 180 3.97 -2.40 0.19
CA ARG A 180 5.24 -1.74 -0.15
C ARG A 180 5.10 -0.22 -0.23
N LEU A 181 4.04 0.27 -0.87
CA LEU A 181 3.76 1.71 -0.95
C LEU A 181 3.58 2.32 0.46
N SER A 182 2.89 1.61 1.36
CA SER A 182 2.76 2.03 2.75
C SER A 182 4.11 2.14 3.45
N ASN A 183 4.98 1.14 3.26
CA ASN A 183 6.32 1.14 3.83
C ASN A 183 7.21 2.25 3.28
N GLU A 184 7.09 2.60 2.00
CA GLU A 184 7.81 3.73 1.39
C GLU A 184 7.43 5.06 2.06
N GLU A 185 6.15 5.22 2.39
CA GLU A 185 5.62 6.36 3.14
C GLU A 185 5.86 6.26 4.65
N LYS A 186 6.50 5.19 5.13
CA LYS A 186 6.70 4.86 6.56
C LYS A 186 5.39 4.83 7.35
N ARG A 187 4.30 4.39 6.71
CA ARG A 187 2.99 4.19 7.31
C ARG A 187 2.69 2.70 7.41
N SER A 188 1.88 2.33 8.40
CA SER A 188 1.32 0.99 8.47
C SER A 188 0.41 0.74 7.27
N ALA A 189 0.52 -0.43 6.66
CA ALA A 189 -0.41 -0.86 5.64
C ALA A 189 -1.83 -0.92 6.21
N ALA A 190 -2.78 -0.32 5.50
CA ALA A 190 -4.19 -0.32 5.87
C ALA A 190 -5.05 -0.46 4.62
N PHE A 191 -6.16 -1.19 4.76
CA PHE A 191 -7.16 -1.37 3.72
C PHE A 191 -8.50 -0.79 4.16
N PRO A 192 -9.22 -0.07 3.29
CA PRO A 192 -8.87 0.16 1.90
C PRO A 192 -7.73 1.17 1.73
N MET A 193 -7.03 1.08 0.60
CA MET A 193 -5.99 2.00 0.17
C MET A 193 -6.42 2.66 -1.14
N ILE A 194 -6.22 3.97 -1.24
CA ILE A 194 -6.34 4.70 -2.50
C ILE A 194 -5.01 4.58 -3.23
N ILE A 195 -5.06 4.23 -4.52
CA ILE A 195 -3.90 4.24 -5.41
C ILE A 195 -4.31 4.93 -6.72
N TRP A 196 -3.54 5.92 -7.13
CA TRP A 196 -3.64 6.51 -8.46
C TRP A 196 -2.58 5.89 -9.36
N PHE A 197 -2.99 5.31 -10.47
CA PHE A 197 -2.07 4.75 -11.47
C PHE A 197 -2.06 5.60 -12.75
N SER A 198 -0.93 5.58 -13.44
CA SER A 198 -0.89 5.99 -14.85
C SER A 198 -1.66 4.98 -15.72
N HIS A 199 -1.93 5.36 -16.97
CA HIS A 199 -2.52 4.46 -17.97
C HIS A 199 -1.63 3.24 -18.30
N GLU A 200 -0.39 3.19 -17.81
CA GLU A 200 0.53 2.06 -17.91
C GLU A 200 0.50 1.16 -16.68
N GLY A 201 -0.35 1.46 -15.70
CA GLY A 201 -0.47 0.68 -14.46
C GLY A 201 0.66 0.94 -13.44
N SER A 202 1.43 2.02 -13.60
CA SER A 202 2.47 2.43 -12.64
C SER A 202 1.91 3.39 -11.58
N PRO A 203 2.14 3.17 -10.26
CA PRO A 203 1.64 4.05 -9.21
C PRO A 203 2.20 5.47 -9.30
N ILE A 204 1.31 6.46 -9.21
CA ILE A 204 1.62 7.89 -9.14
C ILE A 204 1.60 8.33 -7.66
N ALA A 205 0.53 8.00 -6.94
CA ALA A 205 0.34 8.35 -5.53
C ALA A 205 -0.53 7.31 -4.83
N SER A 206 -0.37 7.19 -3.51
CA SER A 206 -1.14 6.29 -2.66
C SER A 206 -1.51 6.93 -1.33
N ASP A 207 -2.54 6.41 -0.66
CA ASP A 207 -2.79 6.66 0.75
C ASP A 207 -3.46 5.44 1.40
N PRO A 208 -2.87 4.83 2.46
CA PRO A 208 -3.52 3.80 3.26
C PRO A 208 -4.60 4.43 4.15
N VAL A 209 -5.83 4.51 3.63
CA VAL A 209 -7.00 5.13 4.26
C VAL A 209 -7.47 4.34 5.49
N GLY A 210 -7.56 3.02 5.39
CA GLY A 210 -8.02 2.18 6.48
C GLY A 210 -9.43 2.56 6.96
N ASN A 211 -9.60 2.72 8.28
CA ASN A 211 -10.89 3.04 8.90
C ASN A 211 -11.27 4.54 8.86
N ILE A 212 -10.61 5.35 8.03
CA ILE A 212 -10.93 6.79 7.94
C ILE A 212 -12.25 7.00 7.18
N SER A 213 -13.14 7.82 7.75
CA SER A 213 -14.45 8.16 7.19
C SER A 213 -14.80 9.64 7.37
N GLY A 214 -15.91 10.06 6.77
CA GLY A 214 -16.52 11.38 6.92
C GLY A 214 -15.66 12.53 6.40
N SER A 215 -15.60 13.62 7.17
CA SER A 215 -14.85 14.82 6.78
C SER A 215 -13.38 14.55 6.52
N LYS A 216 -12.77 13.62 7.26
CA LYS A 216 -11.36 13.26 7.10
C LYS A 216 -11.13 12.49 5.79
N LEU A 217 -12.01 11.55 5.45
CA LEU A 217 -11.96 10.87 4.15
C LEU A 217 -12.10 11.89 3.02
N LYS A 218 -13.07 12.81 3.15
CA LYS A 218 -13.31 13.86 2.16
C LYS A 218 -12.06 14.69 1.87
N VAL A 219 -11.35 15.11 2.92
CA VAL A 219 -10.11 15.89 2.79
C VAL A 219 -9.02 15.10 2.07
N ILE A 220 -8.80 13.83 2.44
CA ILE A 220 -7.77 12.98 1.82
C ILE A 220 -8.06 12.79 0.33
N VAL A 221 -9.28 12.37 -0.01
CA VAL A 221 -9.68 12.10 -1.40
C VAL A 221 -9.59 13.37 -2.24
N SER A 222 -10.11 14.50 -1.74
CA SER A 222 -10.10 15.77 -2.48
C SER A 222 -8.67 16.27 -2.69
N ASN A 223 -7.80 16.18 -1.68
CA ASN A 223 -6.42 16.62 -1.80
C ASN A 223 -5.64 15.78 -2.81
N LEU A 224 -5.77 14.45 -2.76
CA LEU A 224 -5.13 13.56 -3.72
C LEU A 224 -5.63 13.82 -5.15
N ALA A 225 -6.94 13.91 -5.34
CA ALA A 225 -7.53 14.18 -6.64
C ALA A 225 -7.04 15.52 -7.22
N ASN A 226 -7.04 16.59 -6.41
CA ASN A 226 -6.57 17.91 -6.86
C ASN A 226 -5.08 17.93 -7.21
N VAL A 227 -4.23 17.26 -6.42
CA VAL A 227 -2.79 17.16 -6.71
C VAL A 227 -2.55 16.39 -8.00
N ILE A 228 -3.25 15.26 -8.19
CA ILE A 228 -3.13 14.46 -9.41
C ILE A 228 -3.66 15.24 -10.61
N GLU A 229 -4.79 15.91 -10.49
CA GLU A 229 -5.34 16.74 -11.57
C GLU A 229 -4.37 17.86 -11.98
N ASP A 230 -3.76 18.55 -11.01
CA ASP A 230 -2.76 19.59 -11.26
C ASP A 230 -1.50 19.03 -11.94
N LEU A 231 -0.95 17.91 -11.45
CA LEU A 231 0.20 17.24 -12.06
C LEU A 231 -0.12 16.77 -13.49
N TRP A 232 -1.28 16.13 -13.66
CA TRP A 232 -1.73 15.61 -14.95
C TRP A 232 -1.91 16.77 -15.94
N LYS A 233 -2.54 17.88 -15.51
CA LYS A 233 -2.74 19.10 -16.34
C LYS A 233 -1.44 19.82 -16.60
N LYS A 234 -0.48 19.85 -15.69
CA LYS A 234 0.80 20.50 -15.94
C LYS A 234 1.63 19.71 -16.93
N SER A 235 1.76 18.41 -16.72
CA SER A 235 2.45 17.49 -17.63
C SER A 235 2.07 16.04 -17.37
N SER A 236 1.15 15.51 -18.18
CA SER A 236 0.83 14.07 -18.22
C SER A 236 2.03 13.22 -18.55
N ARG A 237 2.81 13.63 -19.54
CA ARG A 237 4.00 12.90 -19.96
C ARG A 237 4.98 12.75 -18.81
N TYR A 238 5.35 13.85 -18.14
CA TYR A 238 6.20 13.80 -16.96
C TYR A 238 5.59 12.91 -15.88
N THR A 239 4.29 13.03 -15.62
CA THR A 239 3.62 12.21 -14.60
C THR A 239 3.73 10.71 -14.91
N VAL A 240 3.52 10.32 -16.17
CA VAL A 240 3.64 8.93 -16.61
C VAL A 240 5.10 8.46 -16.54
N GLU A 241 6.04 9.22 -17.11
CA GLU A 241 7.48 8.87 -17.11
C GLU A 241 8.03 8.74 -15.69
N ASN A 242 7.67 9.67 -14.79
CA ASN A 242 8.06 9.61 -13.38
C ASN A 242 7.45 8.38 -12.69
N SER A 243 6.15 8.10 -12.90
CA SER A 243 5.51 6.91 -12.32
C SER A 243 6.19 5.61 -12.77
N ARG A 244 6.58 5.53 -14.05
CA ARG A 244 7.28 4.37 -14.64
C ARG A 244 8.66 4.21 -14.02
N SER A 245 9.45 5.28 -13.97
CA SER A 245 10.80 5.26 -13.39
C SER A 245 10.79 4.87 -11.92
N GLU A 246 9.84 5.39 -11.13
CA GLU A 246 9.70 4.99 -9.73
C GLU A 246 9.26 3.54 -9.58
N ASN A 247 8.39 3.04 -10.47
CA ASN A 247 7.99 1.65 -10.47
C ASN A 247 9.14 0.70 -10.86
N GLU A 248 9.99 1.05 -11.81
CA GLU A 248 11.21 0.29 -12.13
C GLU A 248 12.16 0.24 -10.93
N LYS A 249 12.38 1.38 -10.26
CA LYS A 249 13.17 1.41 -9.01
C LYS A 249 12.57 0.53 -7.92
N ARG A 250 11.23 0.46 -7.82
CA ARG A 250 10.55 -0.48 -6.91
C ARG A 250 10.89 -1.91 -7.27
N GLN A 251 10.73 -2.28 -8.54
CA GLN A 251 11.01 -3.64 -9.03
C GLN A 251 12.45 -4.07 -8.74
N LEU A 252 13.43 -3.18 -8.93
CA LEU A 252 14.84 -3.45 -8.56
C LEU A 252 15.06 -3.67 -7.06
N ARG A 253 14.20 -3.12 -6.19
CA ARG A 253 14.18 -3.43 -4.74
C ARG A 253 13.42 -4.71 -4.41
N ILE A 254 12.48 -5.12 -5.28
CA ILE A 254 11.69 -6.34 -5.12
C ILE A 254 12.52 -7.54 -5.52
N GLU A 255 13.25 -7.46 -6.64
CA GLU A 255 14.19 -8.47 -7.09
C GLU A 255 15.07 -8.79 -5.90
N PRO A 256 14.79 -9.93 -5.24
CA PRO A 256 15.56 -10.26 -4.09
C PRO A 256 16.95 -10.47 -4.64
N ASN A 257 17.94 -9.79 -4.07
CA ASN A 257 19.34 -10.16 -4.24
C ASN A 257 19.50 -11.49 -3.48
N ILE A 258 18.83 -12.53 -3.97
CA ILE A 258 19.08 -13.92 -3.65
C ILE A 258 20.41 -14.13 -4.32
N GLU A 259 21.48 -13.80 -3.61
CA GLU A 259 22.69 -14.59 -3.79
C GLU A 259 22.21 -16.04 -3.68
N GLU A 260 22.13 -16.74 -4.82
CA GLU A 260 21.92 -18.17 -4.81
C GLU A 260 22.90 -18.71 -3.77
N LEU A 261 22.34 -19.35 -2.73
CA LEU A 261 23.17 -19.86 -1.66
C LEU A 261 24.23 -20.73 -2.33
N LYS A 262 25.51 -20.33 -2.18
CA LYS A 262 26.64 -21.01 -2.81
C LYS A 262 26.66 -22.51 -2.48
N GLN A 263 25.97 -22.90 -1.40
CA GLN A 263 25.65 -24.28 -1.06
C GLN A 263 24.18 -24.39 -0.60
N PRO A 264 23.47 -25.48 -0.95
CA PRO A 264 22.10 -25.70 -0.51
C PRO A 264 22.04 -25.83 1.01
N ILE A 265 21.23 -25.00 1.67
CA ILE A 265 20.98 -25.10 3.11
C ILE A 265 20.17 -26.36 3.40
N THR A 266 20.61 -27.14 4.39
CA THR A 266 19.82 -28.30 4.82
C THR A 266 18.57 -27.86 5.57
N ARG A 267 17.52 -28.70 5.56
CA ARG A 267 16.28 -28.42 6.31
C ARG A 267 16.54 -28.17 7.80
N ASN A 268 17.52 -28.85 8.39
CA ASN A 268 17.85 -28.69 9.80
C ASN A 268 18.57 -27.37 10.08
N GLU A 269 19.49 -26.95 9.23
CA GLU A 269 20.15 -25.64 9.35
C GLU A 269 19.15 -24.48 9.18
N LEU A 270 18.24 -24.61 8.21
CA LEU A 270 17.17 -23.64 8.02
C LEU A 270 16.28 -23.57 9.27
N PHE A 271 15.82 -24.72 9.77
CA PHE A 271 15.05 -24.79 11.01
C PHE A 271 15.79 -24.15 12.18
N GLN A 272 17.08 -24.44 12.38
CA GLN A 272 17.87 -23.88 13.46
C GLN A 272 17.99 -22.36 13.37
N LYS A 273 18.22 -21.84 12.16
CA LYS A 273 18.32 -20.40 11.90
C LYS A 273 17.00 -19.69 12.16
N GLU A 274 15.92 -20.16 11.53
CA GLU A 274 14.62 -19.51 11.58
C GLU A 274 13.98 -19.63 12.96
N ALA A 275 14.12 -20.77 13.67
CA ALA A 275 13.63 -20.91 15.04
C ALA A 275 14.38 -19.96 16.00
N ARG A 276 15.70 -19.80 15.83
CA ARG A 276 16.48 -18.82 16.61
C ARG A 276 16.00 -17.40 16.34
N GLN A 277 15.87 -17.02 15.08
CA GLN A 277 15.40 -15.69 14.69
C GLN A 277 13.99 -15.43 15.25
N LEU A 278 13.06 -16.37 15.06
CA LEU A 278 11.71 -16.24 15.57
C LEU A 278 11.66 -16.10 17.09
N SER A 279 12.45 -16.89 17.83
CA SER A 279 12.54 -16.78 19.29
C SER A 279 13.07 -15.42 19.75
N SER A 280 13.85 -14.73 18.92
CA SER A 280 14.37 -13.38 19.20
C SER A 280 13.38 -12.26 18.92
N LEU A 281 12.37 -12.51 18.08
CA LEU A 281 11.29 -11.56 17.79
C LEU A 281 10.21 -11.53 18.88
N TYR A 282 10.27 -12.44 19.85
CA TYR A 282 9.32 -12.47 20.95
C TYR A 282 9.70 -11.45 22.04
N SER A 283 8.84 -10.45 22.24
CA SER A 283 8.94 -9.49 23.33
C SER A 283 8.22 -10.04 24.57
N PHE A 284 8.97 -10.27 25.65
CA PHE A 284 8.40 -10.70 26.94
C PHE A 284 7.57 -9.60 27.62
N GLY A 285 7.88 -8.32 27.36
CA GLY A 285 7.13 -7.20 27.91
C GLY A 285 5.74 -7.10 27.28
N ASP A 286 5.70 -7.15 25.95
CA ASP A 286 4.46 -6.99 25.18
C ASP A 286 3.71 -8.31 24.99
N LYS A 287 4.33 -9.44 25.41
CA LYS A 287 3.83 -10.81 25.23
C LYS A 287 3.42 -11.10 23.78
N ASN A 288 4.21 -10.59 22.84
CA ASN A 288 3.89 -10.64 21.43
C ASN A 288 5.14 -10.83 20.56
N LEU A 289 4.92 -11.24 19.31
CA LEU A 289 5.95 -11.24 18.27
C LEU A 289 5.99 -9.89 17.56
N ASP A 290 7.19 -9.36 17.37
CA ASP A 290 7.40 -8.18 16.55
C ASP A 290 7.01 -8.45 15.09
N PHE A 291 6.56 -7.39 14.40
CA PHE A 291 6.25 -7.38 12.96
C PHE A 291 5.10 -8.30 12.48
N ILE A 292 4.28 -8.87 13.37
CA ILE A 292 3.13 -9.70 12.95
C ILE A 292 1.88 -8.91 12.53
N GLY A 293 1.88 -7.59 12.71
CA GLY A 293 0.77 -6.71 12.28
C GLY A 293 -0.58 -7.01 12.95
N GLY A 294 -0.60 -7.68 14.10
CA GLY A 294 -1.82 -8.06 14.83
C GLY A 294 -2.53 -9.30 14.30
N LEU A 295 -1.97 -10.03 13.33
CA LEU A 295 -2.49 -11.32 12.87
C LEU A 295 -2.21 -12.42 13.91
N ILE A 296 -3.07 -13.43 13.99
CA ILE A 296 -2.78 -14.64 14.79
C ILE A 296 -1.56 -15.36 14.18
N PRO A 297 -0.43 -15.48 14.90
CA PRO A 297 0.80 -16.02 14.32
C PRO A 297 0.86 -17.54 14.51
N SER A 298 -0.14 -18.27 13.99
CA SER A 298 -0.32 -19.72 14.21
C SER A 298 0.93 -20.53 13.82
N SER A 299 1.45 -20.34 12.61
CA SER A 299 2.65 -21.02 12.13
C SER A 299 3.90 -20.68 12.95
N SER A 300 3.97 -19.46 13.47
CA SER A 300 5.07 -19.04 14.34
C SER A 300 4.99 -19.74 15.70
N ILE A 301 3.79 -19.83 16.28
CA ILE A 301 3.57 -20.55 17.54
C ILE A 301 3.91 -22.03 17.37
N GLU A 302 3.50 -22.64 16.25
CA GLU A 302 3.87 -24.01 15.92
C GLU A 302 5.39 -24.18 15.83
N LEU A 303 6.09 -23.30 15.11
CA LEU A 303 7.55 -23.37 15.00
C LEU A 303 8.25 -23.20 16.35
N LEU A 304 7.76 -22.31 17.21
CA LEU A 304 8.27 -22.14 18.58
C LEU A 304 7.99 -23.37 19.45
N ALA A 305 6.81 -23.99 19.32
CA ALA A 305 6.49 -25.23 20.02
C ALA A 305 7.43 -26.36 19.59
N ILE A 306 7.67 -26.54 18.28
CA ILE A 306 8.66 -27.50 17.77
C ILE A 306 10.06 -27.16 18.28
N GLY A 307 10.43 -25.87 18.26
CA GLY A 307 11.71 -25.37 18.76
C GLY A 307 11.96 -25.67 20.23
N SER A 308 10.92 -25.62 21.07
CA SER A 308 11.03 -25.88 22.51
C SER A 308 11.47 -27.31 22.87
N HIS A 309 11.24 -28.27 21.96
CA HIS A 309 11.55 -29.69 22.13
C HIS A 309 12.74 -30.15 21.28
N SER A 310 13.23 -29.32 20.34
CA SER A 310 14.27 -29.76 19.42
C SER A 310 15.65 -29.81 20.09
N ALA A 311 16.24 -31.01 20.18
CA ALA A 311 17.63 -31.18 20.62
C ALA A 311 18.65 -30.48 19.71
N SER A 312 18.25 -30.11 18.48
CA SER A 312 19.13 -29.41 17.54
C SER A 312 19.31 -27.92 17.86
N LEU A 313 18.56 -27.37 18.82
CA LEU A 313 18.63 -25.97 19.22
C LEU A 313 19.38 -25.78 20.56
N PRO A 314 20.10 -24.66 20.76
CA PRO A 314 20.69 -24.28 22.04
C PRO A 314 19.67 -24.20 23.18
N GLY A 315 20.09 -24.46 24.42
CA GLY A 315 19.20 -24.54 25.59
C GLY A 315 18.42 -23.25 25.87
N ASP A 316 19.06 -22.10 25.69
CA ASP A 316 18.45 -20.78 25.82
C ASP A 316 17.37 -20.52 24.76
N VAL A 317 17.62 -20.94 23.50
CA VAL A 317 16.65 -20.83 22.40
C VAL A 317 15.44 -21.73 22.67
N ARG A 318 15.67 -22.97 23.13
CA ARG A 318 14.57 -23.88 23.49
C ARG A 318 13.71 -23.32 24.62
N GLU A 319 14.33 -22.73 25.64
CA GLU A 319 13.60 -22.16 26.77
C GLU A 319 12.80 -20.91 26.38
N LYS A 320 13.41 -19.99 25.61
CA LYS A 320 12.69 -18.84 25.05
C LYS A 320 11.51 -19.29 24.18
N SER A 321 11.72 -20.30 23.33
CA SER A 321 10.67 -20.83 22.46
C SER A 321 9.53 -21.47 23.26
N ARG A 322 9.86 -22.19 24.35
CA ARG A 322 8.89 -22.78 25.28
C ARG A 322 8.01 -21.70 25.91
N GLU A 323 8.63 -20.68 26.50
CA GLU A 323 7.90 -19.62 27.19
C GLU A 323 7.09 -18.77 26.20
N ALA A 324 7.65 -18.44 25.04
CA ALA A 324 6.93 -17.72 23.99
C ALA A 324 5.70 -18.49 23.50
N ALA A 325 5.85 -19.77 23.14
CA ALA A 325 4.73 -20.59 22.69
C ALA A 325 3.65 -20.73 23.78
N LYS A 326 4.06 -20.96 25.03
CA LYS A 326 3.15 -21.11 26.17
C LYS A 326 2.37 -19.83 26.47
N ILE A 327 3.05 -18.69 26.56
CA ILE A 327 2.41 -17.41 26.86
C ILE A 327 1.50 -17.00 25.72
N MET A 328 1.96 -17.04 24.47
CA MET A 328 1.11 -16.66 23.33
C MET A 328 -0.10 -17.57 23.20
N THR A 329 0.06 -18.90 23.32
CA THR A 329 -1.09 -19.82 23.27
C THR A 329 -2.08 -19.52 24.39
N ARG A 330 -1.59 -19.19 25.60
CA ARG A 330 -2.45 -18.79 26.71
C ARG A 330 -3.20 -17.51 26.39
N GLU A 331 -2.52 -16.45 25.96
CA GLU A 331 -3.14 -15.15 25.63
C GLU A 331 -4.19 -15.31 24.51
N LEU A 332 -3.93 -16.13 23.49
CA LEU A 332 -4.87 -16.42 22.41
C LEU A 332 -6.10 -17.24 22.88
N THR A 333 -5.91 -18.17 23.82
CA THR A 333 -6.98 -19.08 24.27
C THR A 333 -7.82 -18.52 25.43
N SER A 334 -7.23 -17.70 26.30
CA SER A 334 -7.94 -17.01 27.39
C SER A 334 -8.43 -15.62 27.00
N GLY A 335 -7.98 -15.08 25.87
CA GLY A 335 -8.33 -13.75 25.39
C GLY A 335 -9.64 -13.70 24.58
N ALA A 336 -9.99 -12.48 24.14
CA ALA A 336 -11.23 -12.18 23.45
C ALA A 336 -11.25 -12.62 21.97
N LEU A 337 -10.18 -13.22 21.47
CA LEU A 337 -10.11 -13.77 20.12
C LEU A 337 -10.99 -14.99 19.91
N LYS A 338 -11.27 -15.75 20.98
CA LYS A 338 -12.23 -16.85 20.90
C LYS A 338 -13.64 -16.27 20.93
N ASP A 339 -14.38 -16.45 19.86
CA ASP A 339 -15.79 -16.11 19.84
C ASP A 339 -16.59 -17.12 20.67
N HIS A 340 -17.11 -16.68 21.80
CA HIS A 340 -17.93 -17.51 22.69
C HIS A 340 -19.30 -17.87 22.10
N LEU A 341 -19.78 -17.15 21.07
CA LEU A 341 -21.07 -17.43 20.45
C LEU A 341 -20.99 -18.59 19.46
N THR A 342 -19.96 -18.63 18.62
CA THR A 342 -19.80 -19.67 17.58
C THR A 342 -18.70 -20.69 17.88
N GLY A 343 -17.84 -20.44 18.87
CA GLY A 343 -16.67 -21.25 19.18
C GLY A 343 -15.49 -21.05 18.22
N SER A 344 -15.61 -20.16 17.23
CA SER A 344 -14.56 -19.82 16.26
C SER A 344 -13.52 -18.84 16.83
N TYR A 345 -12.46 -18.55 16.07
CA TYR A 345 -11.46 -17.54 16.41
C TYR A 345 -11.50 -16.39 15.40
N PHE A 346 -11.41 -15.15 15.88
CA PHE A 346 -11.16 -13.99 15.03
C PHE A 346 -9.74 -14.03 14.45
N TYR A 347 -9.53 -13.54 13.23
CA TYR A 347 -8.24 -13.71 12.54
C TYR A 347 -7.13 -12.73 13.01
N ALA A 348 -7.50 -11.64 13.67
CA ALA A 348 -6.58 -10.57 14.08
C ALA A 348 -7.08 -9.80 15.32
N ARG A 349 -6.19 -8.99 15.90
CA ARG A 349 -6.49 -8.04 16.98
C ARG A 349 -6.45 -6.58 16.50
N ARG A 350 -7.15 -5.68 17.19
CA ARG A 350 -7.14 -4.22 16.94
C ARG A 350 -6.16 -3.46 17.83
N THR A 351 -5.84 -4.00 18.99
CA THR A 351 -4.97 -3.39 20.01
C THR A 351 -3.60 -4.08 20.07
N ASP A 352 -2.70 -3.52 20.88
CA ASP A 352 -1.36 -4.09 21.11
C ASP A 352 -1.37 -5.33 22.02
N ASP A 353 -2.53 -5.69 22.56
CA ASP A 353 -2.81 -6.88 23.36
C ASP A 353 -3.94 -7.72 22.73
N TRP A 354 -4.14 -8.94 23.23
CA TRP A 354 -5.13 -9.88 22.67
C TRP A 354 -6.56 -9.67 23.22
N THR A 355 -6.87 -8.47 23.72
CA THR A 355 -8.15 -8.15 24.41
C THR A 355 -9.23 -7.64 23.47
N LEU A 356 -8.88 -7.06 22.31
CA LEU A 356 -9.85 -6.57 21.33
C LEU A 356 -9.65 -7.22 19.96
N PRO A 357 -10.50 -8.19 19.56
CA PRO A 357 -10.41 -8.81 18.25
C PRO A 357 -10.88 -7.86 17.13
N PHE A 358 -10.45 -8.15 15.90
CA PHE A 358 -11.16 -7.69 14.72
C PHE A 358 -12.44 -8.52 14.57
N PHE A 359 -13.60 -7.87 14.75
CA PHE A 359 -14.93 -8.51 14.71
C PHE A 359 -15.40 -8.90 13.31
N SER A 360 -14.48 -9.28 12.43
CA SER A 360 -14.82 -9.90 11.15
C SER A 360 -14.35 -11.35 11.16
N LYS A 361 -15.22 -12.22 10.67
CA LYS A 361 -15.00 -13.67 10.57
C LYS A 361 -14.94 -14.14 9.13
N ASP A 362 -15.13 -13.24 8.18
CA ASP A 362 -15.06 -13.57 6.76
C ASP A 362 -13.58 -13.74 6.42
N LEU A 363 -13.19 -15.00 6.18
CA LEU A 363 -11.99 -15.45 5.48
C LEU A 363 -12.42 -16.37 4.34
#